data_AF-A0A2S3R618-F1
#
_entry.id   AF-A0A2S3R618-F1
#
_cell.length_a   1.000
_cell.length_b   1.000
_cell.length_c   1.000
_cell.angle_alpha   90.00
_cell.angle_beta   90.00
_cell.angle_gamma   90.00
#
_symmetry.space_group_name_H-M   'P 1'
#
loop_
_entity.id
_entity.type
_entity.pdbx_description
1 polymer ?
#
loop_
_entity_poly.entity_id
_entity_poly.type
_entity_poly.pdbx_seq_one_letter_code
_entity_poly.pdbx_strand_id
1 'polypeptide(L)'
;MPLFEQAPNSVCFLRLSAIGDVCHAVAAVQALQRHWPSTKVTWVIGKVEAQLLQGLEGVELIVFDKKQGLDGMKAVWRQLKGRRFDALVHMQLALRASIVTLGIKAMYKVGFNFKRAKEGQWLFTNRKISDTESAHVLDSFYSFIEYLGVPRTPPQWQLPISDTDHHFAQETLGDQPTLVISPAASKDERNWLADRYAALGDYAYEQGYQVVICGSPAEREKALAADILRHMQHPALNLVGKTNLKQLTAVLNKAAVVLAPDSGPAHIATTQGTPVIGLYGHSNPKRTGPYNNLTEVVSVYEQFIVEQHGKAAETLPWSTRVKGDHIMQAISVNDVIRSFDHITKKESACLNQ
;
A
#
# COMPACT_ATOMS: atom_id res chain seq x y z
N MET A 1 14.43 13.63 21.57
CA MET A 1 13.46 13.51 22.67
C MET A 1 12.07 13.39 22.05
N PRO A 2 11.21 12.51 22.58
CA PRO A 2 9.83 12.37 22.11
C PRO A 2 9.07 13.69 22.31
N LEU A 3 8.10 13.97 21.44
CA LEU A 3 7.29 15.18 21.53
C LEU A 3 6.37 15.17 22.76
N PHE A 4 5.85 13.99 23.11
CA PHE A 4 5.01 13.79 24.28
C PHE A 4 5.62 12.72 25.20
N GLU A 5 5.61 12.98 26.51
CA GLU A 5 6.00 12.02 27.54
C GLU A 5 4.79 11.24 28.08
N GLN A 6 3.59 11.73 27.83
CA GLN A 6 2.31 11.15 28.26
C GLN A 6 1.31 11.17 27.10
N ALA A 7 0.25 10.36 27.19
CA ALA A 7 -0.76 10.28 26.15
C ALA A 7 -1.38 11.65 25.84
N PRO A 8 -1.32 12.15 24.59
CA PRO A 8 -2.07 13.33 24.19
C PRO A 8 -3.58 13.04 24.21
N ASN A 9 -4.41 14.06 24.40
CA ASN A 9 -5.85 13.89 24.39
C ASN A 9 -6.38 13.57 22.99
N SER A 10 -5.79 14.19 21.96
CA SER A 10 -6.23 13.98 20.57
C SER A 10 -5.13 14.18 19.53
N VAL A 11 -5.11 13.28 18.54
CA VAL A 11 -4.17 13.31 17.41
C VAL A 11 -4.95 13.24 16.11
N CYS A 12 -4.63 14.14 15.18
CA CYS A 12 -5.15 14.15 13.83
C CYS A 12 -4.10 13.59 12.86
N PHE A 13 -4.45 12.60 12.04
CA PHE A 13 -3.62 12.12 10.94
C PHE A 13 -4.11 12.70 9.61
N LEU A 14 -3.19 13.00 8.69
CA LEU A 14 -3.53 13.40 7.33
C LEU A 14 -2.73 12.60 6.31
N ARG A 15 -3.43 11.78 5.54
CA ARG A 15 -2.91 11.01 4.40
C ARG A 15 -4.05 10.79 3.41
N LEU A 16 -3.94 11.35 2.21
CA LEU A 16 -5.05 11.44 1.25
C LEU A 16 -4.98 10.43 0.10
N SER A 17 -3.84 9.78 -0.08
CA SER A 17 -3.55 8.82 -1.16
C SER A 17 -2.16 8.23 -0.97
N ALA A 18 -1.68 7.26 -1.74
CA ALA A 18 -2.49 6.27 -2.43
C ALA A 18 -2.88 5.16 -1.45
N ILE A 19 -3.75 4.23 -1.88
CA ILE A 19 -4.25 3.14 -1.03
C ILE A 19 -3.13 2.34 -0.34
N GLY A 20 -2.02 2.04 -1.03
CA GLY A 20 -0.90 1.30 -0.43
C GLY A 20 -0.20 2.06 0.70
N ASP A 21 0.02 3.37 0.53
CA ASP A 21 0.57 4.20 1.60
C ASP A 21 -0.40 4.35 2.78
N VAL A 22 -1.72 4.35 2.51
CA VAL A 22 -2.74 4.31 3.57
C VAL A 22 -2.69 2.98 4.32
N CYS A 23 -2.56 1.85 3.62
CA CYS A 23 -2.36 0.54 4.24
C CYS A 23 -1.17 0.54 5.20
N HIS A 24 -0.03 1.11 4.81
CA HIS A 24 1.10 1.26 5.72
C HIS A 24 0.83 2.22 6.89
N ALA A 25 0.14 3.33 6.63
CA ALA A 25 -0.21 4.31 7.66
C ALA A 25 -1.13 3.72 8.75
N VAL A 26 -1.98 2.74 8.42
CA VAL A 26 -2.83 2.05 9.41
C VAL A 26 -1.98 1.42 10.52
N ALA A 27 -0.87 0.76 10.19
CA ALA A 27 -0.01 0.15 11.21
C ALA A 27 0.53 1.19 12.20
N ALA A 28 0.92 2.37 11.71
CA ALA A 28 1.37 3.47 12.57
C ALA A 28 0.22 4.01 13.44
N VAL A 29 -0.97 4.20 12.88
CA VAL A 29 -2.16 4.64 13.62
C VAL A 29 -2.52 3.64 14.73
N GLN A 30 -2.55 2.35 14.42
CA GLN A 30 -2.88 1.30 15.39
C GLN A 30 -1.79 1.09 16.45
N ALA A 31 -0.52 1.29 16.09
CA ALA A 31 0.55 1.32 17.09
C ALA A 31 0.36 2.46 18.10
N LEU A 32 -0.08 3.64 17.64
CA LEU A 32 -0.45 4.73 18.55
C LEU A 32 -1.67 4.37 19.42
N GLN A 33 -2.73 3.80 18.85
CA GLN A 33 -3.92 3.38 19.62
C GLN A 33 -3.58 2.33 20.68
N ARG A 34 -2.71 1.36 20.37
CA ARG A 34 -2.26 0.35 21.34
C ARG A 34 -1.43 0.97 22.47
N HIS A 35 -0.56 1.92 22.15
CA HIS A 35 0.28 2.57 23.15
C HIS A 35 -0.48 3.57 24.02
N TRP A 36 -1.40 4.33 23.42
CA TRP A 36 -2.26 5.30 24.10
C TRP A 36 -3.75 5.09 23.79
N PRO A 37 -4.41 4.12 24.46
CA PRO A 37 -5.81 3.77 24.18
C PRO A 37 -6.82 4.91 24.45
N SER A 38 -6.46 5.87 25.30
CA SER A 38 -7.31 7.02 25.63
C SER A 38 -7.20 8.17 24.62
N THR A 39 -6.18 8.18 23.75
CA THR A 39 -5.98 9.24 22.76
C THR A 39 -7.03 9.14 21.66
N LYS A 40 -7.80 10.21 21.46
CA LYS A 40 -8.79 10.28 20.37
C LYS A 40 -8.09 10.45 19.03
N VAL A 41 -8.36 9.55 18.09
CA VAL A 41 -7.74 9.57 16.76
C VAL A 41 -8.75 10.04 15.72
N THR A 42 -8.37 11.08 14.96
CA THR A 42 -9.12 11.54 13.78
C THR A 42 -8.22 11.46 12.55
N TRP A 43 -8.70 10.92 11.44
CA TRP A 43 -7.92 10.79 10.22
C TRP A 43 -8.60 11.48 9.04
N VAL A 44 -7.97 12.54 8.54
CA VAL A 44 -8.33 13.15 7.25
C VAL A 44 -7.78 12.31 6.11
N ILE A 45 -8.68 11.68 5.36
CA ILE A 45 -8.38 10.61 4.40
C ILE A 45 -9.05 10.85 3.05
N GLY A 46 -8.47 10.33 1.97
CA GLY A 46 -9.08 10.38 0.64
C GLY A 46 -10.34 9.51 0.52
N LYS A 47 -11.27 9.90 -0.35
CA LYS A 47 -12.54 9.18 -0.56
C LYS A 47 -12.40 7.71 -0.95
N VAL A 48 -11.42 7.36 -1.78
CA VAL A 48 -11.23 5.95 -2.20
C VAL A 48 -10.67 5.15 -1.04
N GLU A 49 -9.68 5.70 -0.34
CA GLU A 49 -9.02 5.08 0.79
C GLU A 49 -9.95 4.92 2.00
N ALA A 50 -10.89 5.85 2.18
CA ALA A 50 -11.95 5.76 3.17
C ALA A 50 -12.86 4.54 2.95
N GLN A 51 -13.10 4.09 1.70
CA GLN A 51 -13.94 2.91 1.44
C GLN A 51 -13.34 1.64 2.05
N LEU A 52 -12.00 1.53 2.09
CA LEU A 52 -11.32 0.40 2.73
C LEU A 52 -11.35 0.51 4.26
N LEU A 53 -11.14 1.71 4.81
CA LEU A 53 -11.00 1.93 6.25
C LEU A 53 -12.30 2.27 6.97
N GLN A 54 -13.43 2.39 6.27
CA GLN A 54 -14.71 2.70 6.90
C GLN A 54 -15.08 1.59 7.90
N GLY A 55 -15.27 1.98 9.17
CA GLY A 55 -15.47 1.04 10.28
C GLY A 55 -14.20 0.69 11.07
N LEU A 56 -13.06 1.33 10.79
CA LEU A 56 -11.84 1.15 11.58
C LEU A 56 -12.08 1.58 13.03
N GLU A 57 -11.92 0.64 13.96
CA GLU A 57 -12.23 0.85 15.37
C GLU A 57 -11.37 1.95 15.99
N GLY A 58 -12.00 2.81 16.80
CA GLY A 58 -11.32 3.89 17.52
C GLY A 58 -10.73 5.00 16.64
N VAL A 59 -11.06 5.04 15.34
CA VAL A 59 -10.61 6.09 14.41
C VAL A 59 -11.80 6.78 13.76
N GLU A 60 -11.91 8.10 13.96
CA GLU A 60 -12.87 8.92 13.25
C GLU A 60 -12.33 9.32 11.87
N LEU A 61 -12.99 8.92 10.79
CA LEU A 61 -12.60 9.28 9.43
C LEU A 61 -13.27 10.58 8.95
N ILE A 62 -12.46 11.51 8.46
CA ILE A 62 -12.89 12.75 7.82
C ILE A 62 -12.56 12.66 6.34
N VAL A 63 -13.57 12.48 5.51
CA VAL A 63 -13.39 12.14 4.09
C VAL A 63 -13.16 13.39 3.24
N PHE A 64 -12.05 13.41 2.52
CA PHE A 64 -11.73 14.41 1.51
C PHE A 64 -11.97 13.85 0.09
N ASP A 65 -12.98 14.40 -0.58
CA ASP A 65 -13.24 14.11 -1.99
C ASP A 65 -12.44 15.05 -2.89
N LYS A 66 -11.29 14.57 -3.39
CA LYS A 66 -10.42 15.34 -4.28
C LYS A 66 -11.11 15.80 -5.57
N LYS A 67 -12.18 15.13 -6.03
CA LYS A 67 -12.92 15.53 -7.23
C LYS A 67 -13.71 16.83 -7.02
N GLN A 68 -14.04 17.16 -5.78
CA GLN A 68 -14.77 18.38 -5.43
C GLN A 68 -13.86 19.60 -5.23
N GLY A 69 -12.54 19.46 -5.45
CA GLY A 69 -11.58 20.56 -5.41
C GLY A 69 -11.66 21.37 -4.10
N LEU A 70 -11.83 22.68 -4.22
CA LEU A 70 -11.93 23.61 -3.08
C LEU A 70 -13.16 23.37 -2.21
N ASP A 71 -14.28 22.94 -2.77
CA ASP A 71 -15.49 22.68 -1.98
C ASP A 71 -15.33 21.43 -1.12
N GLY A 72 -14.59 20.42 -1.62
CA GLY A 72 -14.13 19.30 -0.81
C GLY A 72 -13.24 19.74 0.35
N MET A 73 -12.36 20.74 0.15
CA MET A 73 -11.53 21.29 1.25
C MET A 73 -12.39 22.04 2.28
N LYS A 74 -13.32 22.89 1.82
CA LYS A 74 -14.25 23.61 2.69
C LYS A 74 -15.12 22.65 3.51
N ALA A 75 -15.53 21.52 2.92
CA ALA A 75 -16.30 20.49 3.63
C ALA A 75 -15.48 19.92 4.80
N VAL A 76 -14.22 19.54 4.57
CA VAL A 76 -13.30 19.09 5.63
C VAL A 76 -13.14 20.17 6.72
N TRP A 77 -12.91 21.42 6.33
CA TRP A 77 -12.75 22.52 7.29
C TRP A 77 -14.01 22.80 8.10
N ARG A 78 -15.19 22.67 7.48
CA ARG A 78 -16.48 22.82 8.15
C ARG A 78 -16.69 21.72 9.19
N GLN A 79 -16.37 20.47 8.84
CA GLN A 79 -16.48 19.33 9.76
C GLN A 79 -15.49 19.42 10.94
N LEU A 80 -14.33 20.04 10.71
CA LEU A 80 -13.32 20.27 11.75
C LEU A 80 -13.50 21.60 12.50
N LYS A 81 -14.53 22.40 12.18
CA LYS A 81 -14.74 23.72 12.79
C LYS A 81 -14.93 23.58 14.31
N GLY A 82 -14.19 24.38 15.07
CA GLY A 82 -14.24 24.38 16.53
C GLY A 82 -13.39 23.30 17.20
N ARG A 83 -12.83 22.36 16.44
CA ARG A 83 -11.95 21.31 16.98
C ARG A 83 -10.51 21.81 17.10
N ARG A 84 -9.79 21.29 18.08
CA ARG A 84 -8.35 21.48 18.28
C ARG A 84 -7.73 20.13 18.59
N PHE A 85 -6.53 19.90 18.06
CA PHE A 85 -5.75 18.69 18.29
C PHE A 85 -4.44 19.03 19.00
N ASP A 86 -3.92 18.09 19.78
CA ASP A 86 -2.59 18.25 20.39
C ASP A 86 -1.53 18.11 19.32
N ALA A 87 -1.69 17.14 18.41
CA ALA A 87 -0.84 16.97 17.24
C ALA A 87 -1.62 16.71 15.95
N LEU A 88 -1.08 17.21 14.84
CA LEU A 88 -1.39 16.83 13.48
C LEU A 88 -0.17 16.10 12.89
N VAL A 89 -0.36 14.87 12.46
CA VAL A 89 0.62 14.04 11.76
C VAL A 89 0.39 14.16 10.26
N HIS A 90 1.19 15.01 9.60
CA HIS A 90 1.07 15.28 8.17
C HIS A 90 1.98 14.36 7.34
N MET A 91 1.44 13.20 6.98
CA MET A 91 2.19 12.14 6.27
C MET A 91 2.12 12.25 4.75
N GLN A 92 1.72 13.38 4.17
CA GLN A 92 1.56 13.55 2.72
C GLN A 92 2.44 14.70 2.21
N LEU A 93 3.20 14.45 1.14
CA LEU A 93 4.12 15.44 0.57
C LEU A 93 3.46 16.48 -0.36
N ALA A 94 2.31 16.14 -0.95
CA ALA A 94 1.69 16.98 -1.98
C ALA A 94 1.12 18.29 -1.42
N LEU A 95 1.34 19.41 -2.11
CA LEU A 95 0.90 20.75 -1.74
C LEU A 95 -0.61 20.80 -1.47
N ARG A 96 -1.41 20.10 -2.29
CA ARG A 96 -2.86 20.02 -2.08
C ARG A 96 -3.21 19.51 -0.69
N ALA A 97 -2.49 18.51 -0.21
CA ALA A 97 -2.69 17.97 1.13
C ALA A 97 -2.23 18.96 2.21
N SER A 98 -1.14 19.68 1.96
CA SER A 98 -0.67 20.74 2.85
C SER A 98 -1.65 21.91 2.95
N ILE A 99 -2.33 22.29 1.87
CA ILE A 99 -3.39 23.31 1.90
C ILE A 99 -4.57 22.86 2.77
N VAL A 100 -4.95 21.58 2.75
CA VAL A 100 -6.02 21.06 3.62
C VAL A 100 -5.68 21.28 5.10
N THR A 101 -4.40 21.22 5.50
CA THR A 101 -3.96 21.44 6.89
C THR A 101 -4.23 22.84 7.42
N LEU A 102 -4.50 23.84 6.55
CA LEU A 102 -4.76 25.22 6.97
C LEU A 102 -6.03 25.34 7.82
N GLY A 103 -7.05 24.52 7.53
CA GLY A 103 -8.26 24.45 8.35
C GLY A 103 -8.18 23.49 9.53
N ILE A 104 -7.03 22.86 9.77
CA ILE A 104 -6.81 21.95 10.90
C ILE A 104 -6.04 22.70 12.00
N LYS A 105 -6.69 22.90 13.14
CA LYS A 105 -6.09 23.55 14.31
C LYS A 105 -5.40 22.50 15.17
N ALA A 106 -4.07 22.51 15.19
CA ALA A 106 -3.27 21.63 16.05
C ALA A 106 -2.14 22.42 16.71
N MET A 107 -1.81 22.10 17.96
CA MET A 107 -0.68 22.71 18.68
C MET A 107 0.64 22.36 17.99
N TYR A 108 0.85 21.08 17.71
CA TYR A 108 1.99 20.60 16.94
C TYR A 108 1.53 20.08 15.57
N LYS A 109 2.16 20.55 14.50
CA LYS A 109 1.98 20.05 13.12
C LYS A 109 3.28 19.39 12.71
N VAL A 110 3.32 18.07 12.78
CA VAL A 110 4.50 17.25 12.50
C VAL A 110 4.51 16.89 11.01
N GLY A 111 5.62 17.20 10.33
CA GLY A 111 5.85 16.91 8.91
C GLY A 111 7.17 16.19 8.64
N PHE A 112 7.45 15.92 7.36
CA PHE A 112 8.74 15.39 6.94
C PHE A 112 9.85 16.44 7.11
N ASN A 113 11.08 15.98 7.36
CA ASN A 113 12.27 16.83 7.37
C ASN A 113 12.56 17.48 6.00
N PHE A 114 13.50 18.42 5.96
CA PHE A 114 13.84 19.15 4.73
C PHE A 114 14.39 18.28 3.59
N LYS A 115 15.01 17.12 3.90
CA LYS A 115 15.53 16.20 2.89
C LYS A 115 14.40 15.44 2.17
N ARG A 116 13.33 15.10 2.89
CA ARG A 116 12.20 14.30 2.38
C ARG A 116 11.00 15.16 1.97
N ALA A 117 10.83 16.34 2.57
CA ALA A 117 9.74 17.25 2.24
C ALA A 117 9.81 17.66 0.77
N LYS A 118 8.64 17.70 0.12
CA LYS A 118 8.47 18.19 -1.25
C LYS A 118 7.36 19.21 -1.28
N GLU A 119 7.27 19.95 -2.38
CA GLU A 119 6.18 20.89 -2.66
C GLU A 119 5.90 21.89 -1.52
N GLY A 120 6.96 22.30 -0.80
CA GLY A 120 6.83 23.26 0.30
C GLY A 120 6.11 22.73 1.55
N GLN A 121 5.91 21.41 1.72
CA GLN A 121 5.20 20.82 2.88
C GLN A 121 5.71 21.35 4.24
N TRP A 122 7.02 21.64 4.31
CA TRP A 122 7.66 22.14 5.52
C TRP A 122 7.12 23.51 5.98
N LEU A 123 6.53 24.32 5.09
CA LEU A 123 5.89 25.61 5.40
C LEU A 123 4.58 25.44 6.20
N PHE A 124 3.96 24.26 6.13
CA PHE A 124 2.67 23.98 6.76
C PHE A 124 2.79 23.24 8.09
N THR A 125 4.03 22.99 8.54
CA THR A 125 4.34 22.17 9.72
C THR A 125 5.36 22.86 10.62
N ASN A 126 5.17 22.82 11.94
CA ASN A 126 6.03 23.50 12.94
C ASN A 126 6.95 22.52 13.70
N ARG A 127 6.81 21.22 13.44
CA ARG A 127 7.66 20.14 13.93
C ARG A 127 8.05 19.22 12.77
N LYS A 128 9.21 18.59 12.88
CA LYS A 128 9.82 17.81 11.81
C LYS A 128 10.37 16.51 12.40
N ILE A 129 10.06 15.39 11.78
CA ILE A 129 10.68 14.11 12.14
C ILE A 129 12.19 14.17 11.89
N SER A 130 12.97 13.38 12.63
CA SER A 130 14.41 13.23 12.39
C SER A 130 14.69 12.57 11.03
N ASP A 131 15.93 12.68 10.56
CA ASP A 131 16.37 11.85 9.44
C ASP A 131 16.26 10.38 9.83
N THR A 132 15.63 9.60 8.96
CA THR A 132 15.53 8.15 9.12
C THR A 132 16.41 7.51 8.07
N GLU A 133 17.28 6.60 8.51
CA GLU A 133 18.05 5.73 7.61
C GLU A 133 17.16 4.69 6.93
N SER A 134 15.92 4.54 7.41
CA SER A 134 14.98 3.55 6.91
C SER A 134 14.67 3.77 5.43
N ALA A 135 14.94 2.72 4.65
CA ALA A 135 14.69 2.68 3.21
C ALA A 135 13.18 2.60 2.90
N HIS A 136 12.40 1.89 3.71
CA HIS A 136 11.00 1.60 3.42
C HIS A 136 10.04 2.75 3.79
N VAL A 137 8.98 2.95 3.01
CA VAL A 137 7.96 3.98 3.25
C VAL A 137 7.23 3.77 4.57
N LEU A 138 6.85 2.52 4.88
CA LEU A 138 6.20 2.16 6.16
C LEU A 138 7.02 2.65 7.36
N ASP A 139 8.32 2.40 7.35
CA ASP A 139 9.21 2.83 8.43
C ASP A 139 9.25 4.35 8.56
N SER A 140 9.17 5.06 7.44
CA SER A 140 9.05 6.51 7.44
C SER A 140 7.76 6.99 8.11
N PHE A 141 6.67 6.23 8.06
CA PHE A 141 5.43 6.54 8.80
C PHE A 141 5.57 6.20 10.28
N TYR A 142 6.26 5.10 10.62
CA TYR A 142 6.58 4.77 12.01
C TYR A 142 7.40 5.87 12.69
N SER A 143 8.34 6.50 11.97
CA SER A 143 9.12 7.58 12.55
C SER A 143 8.30 8.83 12.93
N PHE A 144 7.08 9.00 12.41
CA PHE A 144 6.18 10.02 12.93
C PHE A 144 5.67 9.67 14.33
N ILE A 145 5.25 8.43 14.56
CA ILE A 145 4.73 8.02 15.88
C ILE A 145 5.87 7.86 16.90
N GLU A 146 7.06 7.43 16.48
CA GLU A 146 8.28 7.46 17.30
C GLU A 146 8.60 8.88 17.74
N TYR A 147 8.51 9.84 16.82
CA TYR A 147 8.67 11.25 17.14
C TYR A 147 7.62 11.76 18.13
N LEU A 148 6.38 11.26 18.06
CA LEU A 148 5.34 11.60 19.05
C LEU A 148 5.66 11.05 20.44
N GLY A 149 6.35 9.92 20.54
CA GLY A 149 6.66 9.23 21.81
C GLY A 149 6.23 7.77 21.86
N VAL A 150 5.68 7.23 20.77
CA VAL A 150 5.27 5.82 20.68
C VAL A 150 6.49 4.96 20.30
N PRO A 151 6.90 3.98 21.11
CA PRO A 151 8.02 3.11 20.77
C PRO A 151 7.72 2.26 19.54
N ARG A 152 8.76 1.97 18.75
CA ARG A 152 8.62 1.14 17.56
C ARG A 152 8.30 -0.30 17.93
N THR A 153 7.26 -0.83 17.31
CA THR A 153 6.83 -2.22 17.41
C THR A 153 6.72 -2.83 16.01
N PRO A 154 6.79 -4.17 15.86
CA PRO A 154 6.50 -4.83 14.59
C PRO A 154 5.16 -4.36 14.02
N PRO A 155 5.07 -4.06 12.72
CA PRO A 155 3.83 -3.65 12.09
C PRO A 155 2.73 -4.69 12.21
N GLN A 156 1.55 -4.24 12.62
CA GLN A 156 0.34 -5.05 12.73
C GLN A 156 -0.82 -4.26 12.13
N TRP A 157 -1.68 -4.95 11.40
CA TRP A 157 -2.84 -4.39 10.73
C TRP A 157 -4.09 -5.13 11.13
N GLN A 158 -5.10 -4.39 11.58
CA GLN A 158 -6.47 -4.88 11.73
C GLN A 158 -7.35 -4.01 10.84
N LEU A 159 -7.58 -4.44 9.60
CA LEU A 159 -8.46 -3.73 8.68
C LEU A 159 -9.94 -4.07 9.00
N PRO A 160 -10.88 -3.12 8.81
CA PRO A 160 -12.29 -3.32 9.16
C PRO A 160 -13.03 -4.08 8.05
N ILE A 161 -12.64 -5.33 7.83
CA ILE A 161 -13.28 -6.24 6.88
C ILE A 161 -14.38 -7.00 7.61
N SER A 162 -15.60 -7.04 7.07
CA SER A 162 -16.73 -7.68 7.74
C SER A 162 -16.77 -9.19 7.44
N ASP A 163 -17.46 -9.95 8.29
CA ASP A 163 -17.70 -11.37 8.07
C ASP A 163 -18.39 -11.65 6.73
N THR A 164 -19.24 -10.72 6.27
CA THR A 164 -19.88 -10.82 4.94
C THR A 164 -18.87 -10.75 3.79
N ASP A 165 -17.83 -9.91 3.91
CA ASP A 165 -16.78 -9.81 2.90
C ASP A 165 -15.87 -11.06 2.93
N HIS A 166 -15.58 -11.59 4.12
CA HIS A 166 -14.87 -12.87 4.27
C HIS A 166 -15.66 -14.06 3.73
N HIS A 167 -16.98 -14.10 3.97
CA HIS A 167 -17.85 -15.13 3.43
C HIS A 167 -17.92 -15.06 1.90
N PHE A 168 -18.06 -13.85 1.34
CA PHE A 168 -17.98 -13.64 -0.11
C PHE A 168 -16.68 -14.21 -0.69
N ALA A 169 -15.54 -13.94 -0.07
CA ALA A 169 -14.25 -14.48 -0.53
C ALA A 169 -14.20 -16.01 -0.44
N GLN A 170 -14.70 -16.60 0.65
CA GLN A 170 -14.78 -18.06 0.82
C GLN A 170 -15.68 -18.72 -0.25
N GLU A 171 -16.86 -18.17 -0.52
CA GLU A 171 -17.76 -18.69 -1.56
C GLU A 171 -17.16 -18.54 -2.96
N THR A 172 -16.42 -17.46 -3.20
CA THR A 172 -15.81 -17.15 -4.50
C THR A 172 -14.62 -18.05 -4.81
N LEU A 173 -13.74 -18.30 -3.83
CA LEU A 173 -12.49 -19.04 -4.03
C LEU A 173 -12.63 -20.54 -3.70
N GLY A 174 -13.50 -20.91 -2.77
CA GLY A 174 -13.56 -22.25 -2.21
C GLY A 174 -12.33 -22.57 -1.35
N ASP A 175 -11.97 -23.86 -1.28
CA ASP A 175 -10.88 -24.37 -0.43
C ASP A 175 -9.57 -24.65 -1.21
N GLN A 176 -9.54 -24.38 -2.51
CA GLN A 176 -8.34 -24.60 -3.32
C GLN A 176 -7.27 -23.52 -3.04
N PRO A 177 -5.98 -23.89 -2.93
CA PRO A 177 -4.92 -22.91 -2.81
C PRO A 177 -4.93 -22.00 -4.04
N THR A 178 -4.94 -20.69 -3.81
CA THR A 178 -5.26 -19.71 -4.87
C THR A 178 -4.08 -18.76 -5.11
N LEU A 179 -3.65 -18.65 -6.37
CA LEU A 179 -2.82 -17.55 -6.87
C LEU A 179 -3.74 -16.41 -7.34
N VAL A 180 -3.67 -15.27 -6.66
CA VAL A 180 -4.32 -14.04 -7.14
C VAL A 180 -3.33 -13.20 -7.94
N ILE A 181 -3.63 -12.97 -9.21
CA ILE A 181 -2.89 -12.07 -10.09
C ILE A 181 -3.61 -10.72 -10.14
N SER A 182 -2.95 -9.65 -9.69
CA SER A 182 -3.42 -8.29 -9.89
C SER A 182 -2.46 -7.50 -10.78
N PRO A 183 -2.69 -7.51 -12.10
CA PRO A 183 -1.66 -7.15 -13.08
C PRO A 183 -1.47 -5.64 -13.29
N ALA A 184 -2.39 -4.82 -12.78
CA ALA A 184 -2.45 -3.40 -13.11
C ALA A 184 -1.81 -2.50 -12.01
N ALA A 185 -0.73 -1.83 -12.36
CA ALA A 185 -0.20 -0.67 -11.65
C ALA A 185 -0.86 0.62 -12.12
N SER A 186 -0.67 1.75 -11.43
CA SER A 186 -1.27 3.06 -11.77
C SER A 186 -0.98 3.59 -13.18
N LYS A 187 0.02 3.03 -13.86
CA LYS A 187 0.46 3.39 -15.21
C LYS A 187 0.84 2.13 -15.96
N ASP A 188 0.56 2.10 -17.27
CA ASP A 188 0.76 0.91 -18.08
C ASP A 188 2.23 0.53 -18.24
N GLU A 189 3.14 1.52 -18.27
CA GLU A 189 4.61 1.31 -18.29
C GLU A 189 5.11 0.42 -17.12
N ARG A 190 4.34 0.35 -16.02
CA ARG A 190 4.67 -0.40 -14.80
C ARG A 190 4.00 -1.78 -14.74
N ASN A 191 3.20 -2.13 -15.73
CA ASN A 191 2.61 -3.47 -15.82
C ASN A 191 3.63 -4.42 -16.43
N TRP A 192 3.58 -5.69 -16.05
CA TRP A 192 4.28 -6.73 -16.79
C TRP A 192 3.48 -7.10 -18.06
N LEU A 193 4.02 -8.01 -18.86
CA LEU A 193 3.41 -8.37 -20.14
C LEU A 193 2.30 -9.41 -19.93
N ALA A 194 1.25 -9.31 -20.74
CA ALA A 194 0.06 -10.15 -20.60
C ALA A 194 0.36 -11.65 -20.78
N ASP A 195 1.15 -11.99 -21.78
CA ASP A 195 1.64 -13.35 -22.06
C ASP A 195 2.44 -13.94 -20.89
N ARG A 196 3.20 -13.10 -20.19
CA ARG A 196 4.01 -13.53 -19.03
C ARG A 196 3.20 -13.71 -17.76
N TYR A 197 2.20 -12.86 -17.52
CA TYR A 197 1.19 -13.11 -16.48
C TYR A 197 0.46 -14.42 -16.74
N ALA A 198 0.06 -14.67 -17.99
CA ALA A 198 -0.59 -15.92 -18.39
C ALA A 198 0.31 -17.13 -18.16
N ALA A 199 1.59 -17.07 -18.55
CA ALA A 199 2.54 -18.16 -18.35
C ALA A 199 2.72 -18.54 -16.87
N LEU A 200 2.76 -17.58 -15.95
CA LEU A 200 2.77 -17.92 -14.51
C LEU A 200 1.44 -18.52 -14.07
N GLY A 201 0.31 -17.97 -14.54
CA GLY A 201 -1.02 -18.50 -14.23
C GLY A 201 -1.13 -19.96 -14.64
N ASP A 202 -0.74 -20.29 -15.87
CA ASP A 202 -0.76 -21.65 -16.39
C ASP A 202 0.15 -22.58 -15.58
N TYR A 203 1.37 -22.14 -15.26
CA TYR A 203 2.28 -22.90 -14.40
C TYR A 203 1.67 -23.17 -13.02
N ALA A 204 1.11 -22.15 -12.36
CA ALA A 204 0.49 -22.30 -11.04
C ALA A 204 -0.71 -23.26 -11.08
N TYR A 205 -1.52 -23.20 -12.14
CA TYR A 205 -2.61 -24.14 -12.37
C TYR A 205 -2.11 -25.59 -12.47
N GLU A 206 -1.03 -25.83 -13.20
CA GLU A 206 -0.39 -27.14 -13.31
C GLU A 206 0.18 -27.63 -11.97
N GLN A 207 0.53 -26.72 -11.05
CA GLN A 207 0.91 -27.02 -9.67
C GLN A 207 -0.30 -27.22 -8.73
N GLY A 208 -1.53 -27.23 -9.26
CA GLY A 208 -2.76 -27.46 -8.50
C GLY A 208 -3.36 -26.22 -7.84
N TYR A 209 -2.95 -25.01 -8.24
CA TYR A 209 -3.52 -23.76 -7.72
C TYR A 209 -4.70 -23.29 -8.58
N GLN A 210 -5.72 -22.73 -7.93
CA GLN A 210 -6.69 -21.89 -8.62
C GLN A 210 -6.02 -20.56 -9.02
N VAL A 211 -6.30 -20.08 -10.23
CA VAL A 211 -5.83 -18.75 -10.69
C VAL A 211 -6.99 -17.77 -10.70
N VAL A 212 -6.79 -16.61 -10.08
CA VAL A 212 -7.78 -15.54 -10.00
C VAL A 212 -7.17 -14.24 -10.51
N ILE A 213 -7.86 -13.53 -11.40
CA ILE A 213 -7.41 -12.22 -11.89
C ILE A 213 -8.24 -11.11 -11.26
N CYS A 214 -7.58 -10.20 -10.56
CA CYS A 214 -8.19 -9.09 -9.82
C CYS A 214 -7.77 -7.72 -10.35
N GLY A 215 -8.68 -6.76 -10.34
CA GLY A 215 -8.46 -5.41 -10.84
C GLY A 215 -9.68 -4.51 -10.67
N SER A 216 -9.50 -3.23 -10.92
CA SER A 216 -10.57 -2.23 -10.87
C SER A 216 -11.50 -2.33 -12.08
N PRO A 217 -12.69 -1.70 -12.06
CA PRO A 217 -13.60 -1.68 -13.21
C PRO A 217 -13.13 -0.75 -14.34
N ALA A 218 -11.93 -0.18 -14.29
CA ALA A 218 -11.41 0.67 -15.34
C ALA A 218 -11.21 -0.12 -16.64
N GLU A 219 -11.61 0.45 -17.79
CA GLU A 219 -11.53 -0.23 -19.08
C GLU A 219 -10.13 -0.71 -19.44
N ARG A 220 -9.07 0.02 -19.07
CA ARG A 220 -7.69 -0.43 -19.29
C ARG A 220 -7.38 -1.74 -18.56
N GLU A 221 -7.92 -1.93 -17.35
CA GLU A 221 -7.64 -3.10 -16.51
C GLU A 221 -8.48 -4.30 -16.95
N LYS A 222 -9.71 -4.05 -17.41
CA LYS A 222 -10.52 -5.07 -18.10
C LYS A 222 -9.85 -5.54 -19.39
N ALA A 223 -9.32 -4.62 -20.19
CA ALA A 223 -8.59 -4.93 -21.43
C ALA A 223 -7.34 -5.75 -21.13
N LEU A 224 -6.54 -5.36 -20.14
CA LEU A 224 -5.35 -6.11 -19.71
C LEU A 224 -5.71 -7.53 -19.25
N ALA A 225 -6.76 -7.68 -18.44
CA ALA A 225 -7.20 -9.00 -17.99
C ALA A 225 -7.72 -9.87 -19.14
N ALA A 226 -8.47 -9.29 -20.07
CA ALA A 226 -8.91 -10.00 -21.27
C ALA A 226 -7.72 -10.44 -22.16
N ASP A 227 -6.65 -9.64 -22.20
CA ASP A 227 -5.43 -9.99 -22.93
C ASP A 227 -4.68 -11.15 -22.26
N ILE A 228 -4.53 -11.11 -20.94
CA ILE A 228 -3.95 -12.21 -20.15
C ILE A 228 -4.74 -13.50 -20.38
N LEU A 229 -6.07 -13.46 -20.24
CA LEU A 229 -6.94 -14.62 -20.44
C LEU A 229 -6.84 -15.20 -21.87
N ARG A 230 -6.53 -14.38 -22.88
CA ARG A 230 -6.34 -14.84 -24.26
C ARG A 230 -5.05 -15.64 -24.43
N HIS A 231 -4.03 -15.35 -23.61
CA HIS A 231 -2.75 -16.04 -23.63
C HIS A 231 -2.74 -17.30 -22.76
N MET A 232 -3.63 -17.42 -21.77
CA MET A 232 -3.71 -18.58 -20.89
C MET A 232 -4.17 -19.84 -21.63
N GLN A 233 -3.59 -20.97 -21.24
CA GLN A 233 -3.99 -22.31 -21.69
C GLN A 233 -4.96 -22.98 -20.71
N HIS A 234 -4.94 -22.56 -19.44
CA HIS A 234 -5.79 -23.08 -18.37
C HIS A 234 -6.82 -22.03 -17.90
N PRO A 235 -7.94 -22.44 -17.26
CA PRO A 235 -8.97 -21.51 -16.83
C PRO A 235 -8.51 -20.65 -15.63
N ALA A 236 -8.93 -19.38 -15.63
CA ALA A 236 -8.80 -18.47 -14.49
C ALA A 236 -10.12 -17.79 -14.15
N LEU A 237 -10.36 -17.56 -12.86
CA LEU A 237 -11.51 -16.81 -12.39
C LEU A 237 -11.25 -15.30 -12.54
N ASN A 238 -12.01 -14.64 -13.41
CA ASN A 238 -11.88 -13.19 -13.61
C ASN A 238 -12.79 -12.40 -12.66
N LEU A 239 -12.19 -11.72 -11.68
CA LEU A 239 -12.84 -10.82 -10.72
C LEU A 239 -12.61 -9.33 -11.00
N VAL A 240 -12.02 -8.98 -12.15
CA VAL A 240 -11.77 -7.58 -12.51
C VAL A 240 -13.07 -6.78 -12.59
N GLY A 241 -13.17 -5.73 -11.77
CA GLY A 241 -14.37 -4.91 -11.67
C GLY A 241 -15.55 -5.58 -10.99
N LYS A 242 -15.37 -6.78 -10.40
CA LYS A 242 -16.44 -7.54 -9.72
C LYS A 242 -16.34 -7.51 -8.19
N THR A 243 -15.34 -6.81 -7.64
CA THR A 243 -15.14 -6.65 -6.20
C THR A 243 -15.10 -5.17 -5.83
N ASN A 244 -15.59 -4.85 -4.63
CA ASN A 244 -15.25 -3.59 -3.96
C ASN A 244 -13.90 -3.73 -3.21
N LEU A 245 -13.38 -2.65 -2.61
CA LEU A 245 -12.07 -2.69 -1.92
C LEU A 245 -12.02 -3.66 -0.73
N LYS A 246 -13.12 -3.81 0.03
CA LYS A 246 -13.16 -4.73 1.17
C LYS A 246 -13.25 -6.18 0.72
N GLN A 247 -14.08 -6.46 -0.29
CA GLN A 247 -14.14 -7.78 -0.93
C GLN A 247 -12.81 -8.17 -1.57
N LEU A 248 -12.12 -7.25 -2.25
CA LEU A 248 -10.76 -7.49 -2.75
C LEU A 248 -9.81 -7.82 -1.60
N THR A 249 -9.89 -7.09 -0.49
CA THR A 249 -9.04 -7.36 0.69
C THR A 249 -9.32 -8.74 1.27
N ALA A 250 -10.59 -9.16 1.35
CA ALA A 250 -10.97 -10.50 1.79
C ALA A 250 -10.49 -11.60 0.82
N VAL A 251 -10.59 -11.38 -0.50
CA VAL A 251 -10.05 -12.29 -1.53
C VAL A 251 -8.53 -12.42 -1.38
N LEU A 252 -7.81 -11.30 -1.18
CA LEU A 252 -6.36 -11.33 -0.97
C LEU A 252 -5.98 -12.04 0.34
N ASN A 253 -6.76 -11.86 1.42
CA ASN A 253 -6.55 -12.56 2.68
C ASN A 253 -6.69 -14.09 2.55
N LYS A 254 -7.57 -14.57 1.66
CA LYS A 254 -7.77 -16.00 1.41
C LYS A 254 -6.82 -16.60 0.36
N ALA A 255 -6.12 -15.77 -0.40
CA ALA A 255 -5.15 -16.24 -1.37
C ALA A 255 -3.96 -16.91 -0.67
N ALA A 256 -3.40 -17.95 -1.29
CA ALA A 256 -2.13 -18.53 -0.87
C ALA A 256 -0.97 -17.61 -1.27
N VAL A 257 -1.07 -16.97 -2.43
CA VAL A 257 -0.05 -16.06 -2.93
C VAL A 257 -0.65 -15.01 -3.86
N VAL A 258 -0.08 -13.81 -3.83
CA VAL A 258 -0.48 -12.69 -4.69
C VAL A 258 0.66 -12.29 -5.60
N LEU A 259 0.42 -12.24 -6.91
CA LEU A 259 1.32 -11.62 -7.88
C LEU A 259 0.82 -10.22 -8.23
N ALA A 260 1.66 -9.21 -8.03
CA ALA A 260 1.33 -7.84 -8.43
C ALA A 260 2.58 -7.00 -8.72
N PRO A 261 2.50 -6.01 -9.63
CA PRO A 261 3.50 -4.96 -9.70
C PRO A 261 3.40 -4.05 -8.46
N ASP A 262 4.21 -2.98 -8.39
CA ASP A 262 4.11 -1.95 -7.35
C ASP A 262 2.77 -1.17 -7.44
N SER A 263 1.73 -1.77 -6.88
CA SER A 263 0.32 -1.38 -6.95
C SER A 263 -0.39 -1.59 -5.61
N GLY A 264 -1.59 -1.02 -5.47
CA GLY A 264 -2.38 -1.12 -4.23
C GLY A 264 -2.58 -2.55 -3.72
N PRO A 265 -2.97 -3.52 -4.57
CA PRO A 265 -3.14 -4.92 -4.18
C PRO A 265 -1.92 -5.57 -3.49
N ALA A 266 -0.69 -5.28 -3.92
CA ALA A 266 0.52 -5.79 -3.25
C ALA A 266 0.60 -5.32 -1.78
N HIS A 267 0.25 -4.05 -1.55
CA HIS A 267 0.25 -3.44 -0.22
C HIS A 267 -0.91 -3.93 0.64
N ILE A 268 -2.08 -4.11 0.05
CA ILE A 268 -3.25 -4.69 0.75
C ILE A 268 -2.93 -6.12 1.18
N ALA A 269 -2.39 -6.95 0.30
CA ALA A 269 -1.99 -8.33 0.63
C ALA A 269 -0.99 -8.39 1.80
N THR A 270 -0.01 -7.47 1.82
CA THR A 270 0.91 -7.32 2.96
C THR A 270 0.18 -7.11 4.29
N THR A 271 -0.89 -6.30 4.31
CA THR A 271 -1.68 -6.06 5.54
C THR A 271 -2.48 -7.28 5.98
N GLN A 272 -2.74 -8.22 5.07
CA GLN A 272 -3.48 -9.45 5.36
C GLN A 272 -2.55 -10.61 5.76
N GLY A 273 -1.23 -10.40 5.74
CA GLY A 273 -0.25 -11.45 5.96
C GLY A 273 -0.06 -12.39 4.77
N THR A 274 -0.72 -12.12 3.64
CA THR A 274 -0.63 -12.96 2.44
C THR A 274 0.71 -12.77 1.74
N PRO A 275 1.43 -13.85 1.39
CA PRO A 275 2.66 -13.76 0.60
C PRO A 275 2.48 -13.03 -0.73
N VAL A 276 3.43 -12.16 -1.07
CA VAL A 276 3.38 -11.35 -2.29
C VAL A 276 4.65 -11.56 -3.13
N ILE A 277 4.45 -11.95 -4.39
CA ILE A 277 5.46 -11.86 -5.43
C ILE A 277 5.34 -10.47 -6.07
N GLY A 278 6.29 -9.60 -5.74
CA GLY A 278 6.30 -8.23 -6.22
C GLY A 278 7.08 -8.09 -7.53
N LEU A 279 6.50 -7.45 -8.55
CA LEU A 279 7.18 -7.16 -9.83
C LEU A 279 7.67 -5.70 -9.88
N TYR A 280 8.99 -5.49 -9.89
CA TYR A 280 9.61 -4.17 -9.75
C TYR A 280 10.60 -3.85 -10.86
N GLY A 281 10.53 -2.61 -11.35
CA GLY A 281 11.46 -2.10 -12.37
C GLY A 281 11.58 -0.58 -12.33
N HIS A 282 10.47 0.13 -12.08
CA HIS A 282 10.44 1.60 -12.04
C HIS A 282 10.70 2.22 -10.67
N SER A 283 10.35 1.51 -9.60
CA SER A 283 10.48 1.95 -8.21
C SER A 283 11.53 1.09 -7.51
N ASN A 284 12.28 1.68 -6.57
CA ASN A 284 13.16 0.92 -5.68
C ASN A 284 12.32 -0.03 -4.80
N PRO A 285 12.52 -1.37 -4.89
CA PRO A 285 11.77 -2.32 -4.08
C PRO A 285 12.07 -2.24 -2.59
N LYS A 286 13.28 -1.82 -2.17
CA LYS A 286 13.59 -1.56 -0.75
C LYS A 286 12.75 -0.42 -0.17
N ARG A 287 12.17 0.43 -1.03
CA ARG A 287 11.35 1.58 -0.64
C ARG A 287 9.87 1.27 -0.58
N THR A 288 9.32 0.58 -1.59
CA THR A 288 7.88 0.36 -1.75
C THR A 288 7.50 -1.10 -1.97
N GLY A 289 8.41 -2.04 -1.74
CA GLY A 289 8.13 -3.46 -1.86
C GLY A 289 7.06 -3.96 -0.87
N PRO A 290 6.53 -5.18 -1.06
CA PRO A 290 5.71 -5.84 -0.06
C PRO A 290 6.54 -6.04 1.22
N TYR A 291 6.15 -5.36 2.30
CA TYR A 291 6.99 -5.18 3.48
C TYR A 291 7.46 -6.50 4.11
N ASN A 292 6.60 -7.52 4.15
CA ASN A 292 6.89 -8.84 4.72
C ASN A 292 7.52 -9.82 3.72
N ASN A 293 7.62 -9.47 2.43
CA ASN A 293 8.04 -10.36 1.35
C ASN A 293 9.07 -9.69 0.42
N LEU A 294 9.94 -8.83 0.94
CA LEU A 294 10.98 -8.17 0.14
C LEU A 294 11.93 -9.16 -0.55
N THR A 295 12.10 -10.36 0.00
CA THR A 295 12.90 -11.45 -0.60
C THR A 295 12.23 -12.09 -1.82
N GLU A 296 10.91 -11.94 -1.94
CA GLU A 296 10.09 -12.49 -3.03
C GLU A 296 9.80 -11.46 -4.11
N VAL A 297 10.51 -10.34 -4.07
CA VAL A 297 10.44 -9.33 -5.12
C VAL A 297 11.34 -9.73 -6.29
N VAL A 298 10.74 -9.83 -7.47
CA VAL A 298 11.47 -9.95 -8.73
C VAL A 298 11.69 -8.55 -9.28
N SER A 299 12.93 -8.08 -9.21
CA SER A 299 13.30 -6.71 -9.55
C SER A 299 14.35 -6.65 -10.66
N VAL A 300 14.13 -5.74 -11.60
CA VAL A 300 15.15 -5.27 -12.56
C VAL A 300 15.54 -3.80 -12.32
N TYR A 301 15.04 -3.19 -11.24
CA TYR A 301 15.30 -1.79 -10.90
C TYR A 301 16.79 -1.50 -10.75
N GLU A 302 17.53 -2.36 -10.03
CA GLU A 302 18.96 -2.21 -9.77
C GLU A 302 19.80 -2.26 -11.05
N GLN A 303 19.39 -3.05 -12.03
CA GLN A 303 20.04 -3.10 -13.34
C GLN A 303 19.85 -1.76 -14.07
N PHE A 304 18.60 -1.33 -14.24
CA PHE A 304 18.31 -0.14 -15.03
C PHE A 304 18.65 1.17 -14.32
N ILE A 305 18.73 1.20 -12.99
CA ILE A 305 19.17 2.40 -12.27
C ILE A 305 20.66 2.68 -12.55
N VAL A 306 21.49 1.63 -12.59
CA VAL A 306 22.91 1.75 -12.92
C VAL A 306 23.07 2.13 -14.38
N GLU A 307 22.30 1.52 -15.28
CA GLU A 307 22.31 1.85 -16.71
C GLU A 307 21.94 3.32 -16.97
N GLN A 308 20.89 3.85 -16.32
CA GLN A 308 20.39 5.21 -16.57
C GLN A 308 21.16 6.30 -15.83
N HIS A 309 21.74 6.00 -14.66
CA HIS A 309 22.37 7.02 -13.81
C HIS A 309 23.87 6.81 -13.57
N GLY A 310 24.46 5.69 -14.01
CA GLY A 310 25.87 5.34 -13.78
C GLY A 310 26.24 5.19 -12.31
N LYS A 311 25.25 5.02 -11.42
CA LYS A 311 25.40 5.02 -9.97
C LYS A 311 24.52 3.97 -9.31
N ALA A 312 24.97 3.43 -8.19
CA ALA A 312 24.18 2.54 -7.36
C ALA A 312 22.99 3.28 -6.73
N ALA A 313 21.86 2.58 -6.56
CA ALA A 313 20.61 3.14 -6.05
C ALA A 313 20.76 3.84 -4.68
N GLU A 314 21.63 3.31 -3.83
CA GLU A 314 21.91 3.78 -2.48
C GLU A 314 22.53 5.19 -2.46
N THR A 315 23.18 5.59 -3.54
CA THR A 315 23.84 6.91 -3.67
C THR A 315 22.92 7.96 -4.29
N LEU A 316 21.76 7.55 -4.79
CA LEU A 316 20.80 8.42 -5.47
C LEU A 316 19.74 8.93 -4.48
N PRO A 317 19.05 10.05 -4.80
CA PRO A 317 17.93 10.51 -4.01
C PRO A 317 16.90 9.41 -3.77
N TRP A 318 16.36 9.32 -2.55
CA TRP A 318 15.46 8.25 -2.11
C TRP A 318 14.26 7.98 -3.04
N SER A 319 13.79 8.99 -3.77
CA SER A 319 12.65 8.87 -4.69
C SER A 319 13.02 8.68 -6.16
N THR A 320 14.26 8.30 -6.47
CA THR A 320 14.72 8.14 -7.86
C THR A 320 14.02 6.96 -8.53
N ARG A 321 13.56 7.17 -9.76
CA ARG A 321 12.79 6.20 -10.56
C ARG A 321 13.49 5.94 -11.87
N VAL A 322 13.41 4.70 -12.32
CA VAL A 322 13.78 4.27 -13.68
C VAL A 322 12.63 4.62 -14.63
N LYS A 323 12.94 5.01 -15.87
CA LYS A 323 11.95 5.37 -16.90
C LYS A 323 12.13 4.54 -18.17
N GLY A 324 11.05 4.29 -18.90
CA GLY A 324 11.06 3.58 -20.19
C GLY A 324 10.06 2.42 -20.22
N ASP A 325 9.49 2.15 -21.39
CA ASP A 325 8.41 1.15 -21.53
C ASP A 325 8.92 -0.29 -21.65
N HIS A 326 10.23 -0.47 -21.87
CA HIS A 326 10.88 -1.77 -22.01
C HIS A 326 11.29 -2.40 -20.67
N ILE A 327 11.22 -1.64 -19.57
CA ILE A 327 11.82 -2.01 -18.29
C ILE A 327 11.19 -3.29 -17.73
N MET A 328 9.86 -3.35 -17.68
CA MET A 328 9.15 -4.53 -17.18
C MET A 328 9.37 -5.77 -18.08
N GLN A 329 9.75 -5.60 -19.35
CA GLN A 329 10.07 -6.70 -20.26
C GLN A 329 11.38 -7.43 -19.91
N ALA A 330 12.20 -6.89 -19.01
CA ALA A 330 13.40 -7.58 -18.54
C ALA A 330 13.09 -8.60 -17.42
N ILE A 331 11.95 -8.50 -16.73
CA ILE A 331 11.55 -9.45 -15.69
C ILE A 331 11.18 -10.79 -16.34
N SER A 332 11.99 -11.84 -16.14
CA SER A 332 11.76 -13.13 -16.80
C SER A 332 10.67 -13.96 -16.09
N VAL A 333 9.95 -14.80 -16.85
CA VAL A 333 8.95 -15.72 -16.28
C VAL A 333 9.59 -16.70 -15.30
N ASN A 334 10.79 -17.19 -15.63
CA ASN A 334 11.52 -18.15 -14.78
C ASN A 334 11.86 -17.56 -13.42
N ASP A 335 12.20 -16.27 -13.32
CA ASP A 335 12.47 -15.63 -12.02
C ASP A 335 11.22 -15.56 -11.15
N VAL A 336 10.07 -15.29 -11.78
CA VAL A 336 8.77 -15.24 -11.11
C VAL A 336 8.33 -16.64 -10.67
N ILE A 337 8.52 -17.66 -11.51
CA ILE A 337 8.28 -19.07 -11.14
C ILE A 337 9.16 -19.49 -9.95
N ARG A 338 10.44 -19.11 -9.95
CA ARG A 338 11.34 -19.41 -8.81
C ARG A 338 10.84 -18.81 -7.50
N SER A 339 10.33 -17.58 -7.52
CA SER A 339 9.74 -16.95 -6.34
C SER A 339 8.43 -17.62 -5.92
N PHE A 340 7.56 -17.97 -6.87
CA PHE A 340 6.34 -18.72 -6.61
C PHE A 340 6.63 -20.06 -5.93
N ASP A 341 7.55 -20.85 -6.48
CA ASP A 341 8.00 -22.12 -5.91
C ASP A 341 8.57 -21.94 -4.50
N HIS A 342 9.35 -20.88 -4.28
CA HIS A 342 9.97 -20.61 -2.99
C HIS A 342 8.94 -20.31 -1.89
N ILE A 343 7.90 -19.53 -2.20
CA ILE A 343 6.79 -19.26 -1.28
C ILE A 343 6.00 -20.55 -0.99
N THR A 344 5.57 -21.23 -2.05
CA THR A 344 4.62 -22.36 -1.95
C THR A 344 5.24 -23.64 -1.34
N LYS A 345 6.55 -23.86 -1.55
CA LYS A 345 7.28 -24.96 -0.89
C LYS A 345 7.51 -24.71 0.60
N LYS A 346 7.70 -23.45 1.04
CA LYS A 346 7.82 -23.11 2.46
C LYS A 346 6.53 -23.38 3.23
N GLU A 347 5.37 -23.07 2.65
CA GLU A 347 4.07 -23.36 3.27
C GLU A 347 3.84 -24.86 3.44
N SER A 348 4.21 -25.65 2.43
CA SER A 348 4.14 -27.12 2.50
C SER A 348 5.03 -27.71 3.60
N ALA A 349 6.17 -27.07 3.93
CA ALA A 349 7.04 -27.50 5.01
C ALA A 349 6.53 -27.11 6.41
N CYS A 350 5.83 -25.96 6.53
CA CYS A 350 5.23 -25.51 7.79
C CYS A 350 3.92 -26.23 8.14
N LEU A 351 3.15 -26.70 7.15
CA LEU A 351 1.90 -27.45 7.38
C LEU A 351 2.15 -28.92 7.76
N ASN A 352 3.37 -29.44 7.54
CA ASN A 352 3.78 -30.80 7.87
C ASN A 352 4.57 -30.91 9.19
N GLN A 353 4.60 -29.85 10.00
CA GLN A 353 5.09 -29.81 11.38
C GLN A 353 3.94 -29.46 12.32
#